data_AF-A0A381QNC6-F1
#
_entry.id   AF-A0A381QNC6-F1
#
_cell.length_a   1.000
_cell.length_b   1.000
_cell.length_c   1.000
_cell.angle_alpha   90.00
_cell.angle_beta   90.00
_cell.angle_gamma   90.00
#
_symmetry.space_group_name_H-M   'P 1'
#
loop_
_entity.id
_entity.type
_entity.pdbx_description
1 polymer ?
#
loop_
_entity_poly.entity_id
_entity_poly.type
_entity_poly.pdbx_seq_one_letter_code
_entity_poly.pdbx_strand_id
1 'polypeptide(L)'
;MKKIIFYLFIILIVFSCSKDEDEILPYPDEDTLHEFKLHTNNRVSSLLMTSSEYNSWLSNDDFSNGGKRHALFQDIYKKFPDKYDFIFLVLNESSKPSTPSYYGKLIGVSNDIEGLGLNAYDNSAEYGSSGKLKAVMQLTAIDYLKFGPALHELAHNWANFGIITHSVDAPGSNLTSYEYLGHWGFTGGSTKGQLGGFKQS
;
A
#
# COMPACT_ATOMS: atom_id res chain seq x y z
N MET A 1 3.28 6.68 58.46
CA MET A 1 2.23 6.14 57.57
C MET A 1 2.83 5.84 56.21
N LYS A 2 3.08 4.56 55.88
CA LYS A 2 3.59 4.16 54.55
C LYS A 2 2.40 4.07 53.58
N LYS A 3 2.42 4.87 52.51
CA LYS A 3 1.45 4.74 51.41
C LYS A 3 1.80 3.51 50.59
N ILE A 4 0.89 2.54 50.54
CA ILE A 4 0.98 1.39 49.65
C ILE A 4 0.45 1.88 48.29
N ILE A 5 1.30 1.85 47.26
CA ILE A 5 0.93 2.13 45.88
C ILE A 5 0.69 0.78 45.20
N PHE A 6 -0.54 0.54 44.74
CA PHE A 6 -0.85 -0.59 43.88
C PHE A 6 -0.62 -0.17 42.42
N TYR A 7 0.33 -0.80 41.74
CA TYR A 7 0.49 -0.67 40.30
C TYR A 7 -0.48 -1.64 39.62
N LEU A 8 -1.44 -1.10 38.87
CA LEU A 8 -2.33 -1.88 38.02
C LEU A 8 -1.56 -2.25 36.74
N PHE A 9 -1.09 -3.49 36.65
CA PHE A 9 -0.45 -4.03 35.46
C PHE A 9 -1.55 -4.56 34.53
N ILE A 10 -1.97 -3.77 33.54
CA ILE A 10 -2.88 -4.25 32.50
C ILE A 10 -2.03 -4.91 31.41
N ILE A 11 -1.98 -6.24 31.41
CA ILE A 11 -1.44 -7.01 30.29
C ILE A 11 -2.60 -7.27 29.32
N LEU A 12 -2.68 -6.48 28.24
CA LEU A 12 -3.58 -6.73 27.14
C LEU A 12 -2.91 -7.75 26.20
N ILE A 13 -3.19 -9.04 26.41
CA ILE A 13 -2.81 -10.09 25.47
C ILE A 13 -3.94 -10.20 24.44
N VAL A 14 -3.78 -9.55 23.29
CA VAL A 14 -4.66 -9.77 22.14
C VAL A 14 -4.14 -11.01 21.42
N PHE A 15 -4.63 -12.19 21.79
CA PHE A 15 -4.50 -13.38 20.95
C PHE A 15 -5.47 -13.22 19.77
N SER A 16 -5.02 -12.58 18.69
CA SER A 16 -5.64 -12.84 17.38
C SER A 16 -5.00 -14.10 16.81
N CYS A 17 -5.43 -15.25 17.33
CA CYS A 17 -5.25 -16.52 16.63
C CYS A 17 -6.54 -16.75 15.83
N SER A 18 -6.64 -16.14 14.64
CA SER A 18 -7.52 -16.77 13.65
C SER A 18 -6.94 -18.16 13.35
N LYS A 19 -7.78 -19.17 13.54
CA LYS A 19 -7.53 -20.58 13.24
C LYS A 19 -7.82 -20.90 11.77
N ASP A 20 -7.88 -19.90 10.91
CA ASP A 20 -7.97 -20.10 9.46
C ASP A 20 -6.56 -20.48 8.96
N GLU A 21 -6.10 -21.66 9.36
CA GLU A 21 -4.95 -22.34 8.77
C GLU A 21 -5.23 -22.53 7.29
N ASP A 22 -4.47 -21.82 6.44
CA ASP A 22 -4.20 -22.09 5.03
C ASP A 22 -5.34 -22.81 4.29
N GLU A 23 -6.53 -22.19 4.25
CA GLU A 23 -7.63 -22.67 3.41
C GLU A 23 -7.06 -22.79 1.98
N ILE A 24 -7.03 -24.01 1.42
CA ILE A 24 -6.61 -24.21 0.03
C ILE A 24 -7.60 -23.44 -0.82
N LEU A 25 -7.15 -22.27 -1.26
CA LEU A 25 -7.97 -21.39 -2.07
C LEU A 25 -8.22 -22.07 -3.42
N PRO A 26 -9.44 -21.97 -3.98
CA PRO A 26 -9.69 -22.43 -5.33
C PRO A 26 -8.98 -21.47 -6.29
N TYR A 27 -7.71 -21.77 -6.57
CA TYR A 27 -6.93 -21.06 -7.57
C TYR A 27 -7.57 -21.30 -8.94
N PRO A 28 -7.90 -20.23 -9.70
CA PRO A 28 -8.32 -20.40 -11.08
C PRO A 28 -7.23 -21.16 -11.87
N ASP A 29 -7.68 -22.05 -12.74
CA ASP A 29 -6.81 -22.88 -13.60
C ASP A 29 -6.91 -22.36 -15.05
N GLU A 30 -6.63 -21.07 -15.21
CA GLU A 30 -6.61 -20.40 -16.50
C GLU A 30 -5.16 -20.22 -16.99
N ASP A 31 -4.98 -20.18 -18.32
CA ASP A 31 -3.67 -19.97 -18.93
C ASP A 31 -3.14 -18.55 -18.63
N THR A 32 -2.07 -18.49 -17.85
CA THR A 32 -1.34 -17.27 -17.52
C THR A 32 -0.25 -16.96 -18.54
N LEU A 33 0.03 -15.67 -18.74
CA LEU A 33 1.17 -15.18 -19.51
C LEU A 33 2.47 -15.38 -18.71
N HIS A 34 2.43 -15.14 -17.40
CA HIS A 34 3.58 -15.28 -16.50
C HIS A 34 3.56 -16.61 -15.76
N GLU A 35 4.75 -17.09 -15.39
CA GLU A 35 4.89 -18.18 -14.43
C GLU A 35 4.77 -17.64 -13.00
N PHE A 36 3.95 -18.29 -12.18
CA PHE A 36 3.77 -17.98 -10.77
C PHE A 36 4.30 -19.12 -9.91
N LYS A 37 5.30 -18.84 -9.06
CA LYS A 37 5.87 -19.79 -8.10
C LYS A 37 5.38 -19.49 -6.69
N LEU A 38 4.41 -20.27 -6.22
CA LEU A 38 3.95 -20.22 -4.84
C LEU A 38 5.06 -20.74 -3.91
N HIS A 39 5.36 -19.98 -2.86
CA HIS A 39 6.37 -20.38 -1.88
C HIS A 39 5.79 -21.44 -0.93
N THR A 40 6.66 -22.24 -0.30
CA THR A 40 6.26 -23.38 0.54
C THR A 40 5.39 -23.01 1.74
N ASN A 41 5.37 -21.74 2.14
CA ASN A 41 4.53 -21.23 3.23
C ASN A 41 3.17 -20.68 2.76
N ASN A 42 2.86 -20.74 1.46
CA ASN A 42 1.63 -20.25 0.83
C ASN A 42 1.29 -18.76 1.08
N ARG A 43 2.24 -17.95 1.58
CA ARG A 43 2.01 -16.54 1.93
C ARG A 43 2.40 -15.57 0.83
N VAL A 44 3.31 -15.99 -0.05
CA VAL A 44 3.84 -15.16 -1.13
C VAL A 44 4.04 -16.01 -2.38
N SER A 45 3.90 -15.38 -3.53
CA SER A 45 4.22 -15.97 -4.83
C SER A 45 5.23 -15.09 -5.56
N SER A 46 6.17 -15.71 -6.24
CA SER A 46 7.01 -15.01 -7.22
C SER A 46 6.29 -14.98 -8.56
N LEU A 47 6.21 -13.81 -9.18
CA LEU A 47 5.82 -13.63 -10.59
C LEU A 47 7.10 -13.52 -11.41
N LEU A 48 7.31 -14.43 -12.35
CA LEU A 48 8.53 -14.49 -13.13
C LEU A 48 8.38 -13.70 -14.43
N MET A 49 9.15 -12.62 -14.55
CA MET A 49 9.32 -11.86 -15.78
C MET A 49 10.62 -12.25 -16.48
N THR A 50 10.66 -12.07 -17.80
CA THR A 50 11.94 -12.14 -18.54
C THR A 50 12.84 -10.97 -18.13
N SER A 51 14.16 -11.10 -18.29
CA SER A 51 15.09 -9.98 -17.99
C SER A 51 14.75 -8.71 -18.78
N SER A 52 14.34 -8.84 -20.05
CA SER A 52 13.95 -7.70 -20.88
C SER A 52 12.68 -7.02 -20.39
N GLU A 53 11.69 -7.81 -19.97
CA GLU A 53 10.44 -7.30 -19.44
C GLU A 53 10.65 -6.60 -18.11
N TYR A 54 11.37 -7.23 -17.18
CA TYR A 54 11.67 -6.64 -15.88
C TYR A 54 12.48 -5.34 -16.01
N ASN A 55 13.46 -5.30 -16.92
CA ASN A 55 14.21 -4.08 -17.21
C ASN A 55 13.33 -2.97 -17.81
N SER A 56 12.38 -3.31 -18.69
CA SER A 56 11.36 -2.36 -19.17
C SER A 56 10.52 -1.87 -18.01
N TRP A 57 10.05 -2.78 -17.16
CA TRP A 57 9.16 -2.50 -16.06
C TRP A 57 9.74 -1.45 -15.12
N LEU A 58 11.03 -1.59 -14.79
CA LEU A 58 11.78 -0.62 -14.00
C LEU A 58 12.05 0.68 -14.76
N SER A 59 12.61 0.59 -15.96
CA SER A 59 13.14 1.77 -16.68
C SER A 59 12.04 2.71 -17.17
N ASN A 60 10.86 2.16 -17.48
CA ASN A 60 9.73 2.91 -18.01
C ASN A 60 8.69 3.27 -16.94
N ASP A 61 8.90 2.84 -15.68
CA ASP A 61 7.88 2.89 -14.62
C ASP A 61 6.54 2.30 -15.11
N ASP A 62 6.59 1.08 -15.65
CA ASP A 62 5.42 0.43 -16.27
C ASP A 62 4.29 0.21 -15.25
N PHE A 63 4.58 0.17 -13.95
CA PHE A 63 3.56 0.17 -12.90
C PHE A 63 2.67 1.42 -12.95
N SER A 64 3.21 2.60 -13.30
CA SER A 64 2.41 3.81 -13.49
C SER A 64 1.59 3.79 -14.78
N ASN A 65 2.01 3.01 -15.78
CA ASN A 65 1.28 2.87 -17.04
C ASN A 65 0.02 2.01 -16.83
N GLY A 66 -1.16 2.62 -16.98
CA GLY A 66 -2.44 1.94 -16.76
C GLY A 66 -2.60 0.66 -17.58
N GLY A 67 -2.30 0.70 -18.88
CA GLY A 67 -2.44 -0.48 -19.75
C GLY A 67 -1.52 -1.63 -19.35
N LYS A 68 -0.26 -1.35 -19.02
CA LYS A 68 0.71 -2.36 -18.57
C LYS A 68 0.34 -2.93 -17.21
N ARG A 69 -0.01 -2.06 -16.26
CA ARG A 69 -0.47 -2.45 -14.93
C ARG A 69 -1.71 -3.33 -15.01
N HIS A 70 -2.76 -2.91 -15.72
CA HIS A 70 -4.01 -3.66 -15.83
C HIS A 70 -3.78 -5.04 -16.44
N ALA A 71 -2.99 -5.14 -17.52
CA ALA A 71 -2.65 -6.42 -18.14
C ALA A 71 -1.93 -7.38 -17.16
N LEU A 72 -1.01 -6.87 -16.33
CA LEU A 72 -0.33 -7.69 -15.33
C LEU A 72 -1.29 -8.20 -14.26
N PHE A 73 -2.19 -7.35 -13.74
CA PHE A 73 -3.15 -7.76 -12.72
C PHE A 73 -4.23 -8.70 -13.25
N GLN A 74 -4.69 -8.51 -14.49
CA GLN A 74 -5.58 -9.46 -15.15
C GLN A 74 -4.94 -10.84 -15.21
N ASP A 75 -3.65 -10.91 -15.55
CA ASP A 75 -2.90 -12.17 -15.55
C ASP A 75 -2.73 -12.77 -14.14
N ILE A 76 -2.55 -11.93 -13.12
CA ILE A 76 -2.55 -12.37 -11.70
C ILE A 76 -3.90 -13.02 -11.34
N TYR A 77 -5.03 -12.42 -11.69
CA TYR A 77 -6.35 -12.98 -11.34
C TYR A 77 -6.73 -14.25 -12.12
N LYS A 78 -6.06 -14.55 -13.23
CA LYS A 78 -6.13 -15.89 -13.85
C LYS A 78 -5.50 -16.98 -13.00
N LYS A 79 -4.63 -16.63 -12.05
CA LYS A 79 -3.99 -17.58 -11.14
C LYS A 79 -4.55 -17.54 -9.74
N PHE A 80 -4.91 -16.36 -9.24
CA PHE A 80 -5.30 -16.14 -7.84
C PHE A 80 -6.78 -15.78 -7.75
N PRO A 81 -7.51 -16.28 -6.73
CA PRO A 81 -8.93 -15.97 -6.58
C PRO A 81 -9.15 -14.49 -6.21
N ASP A 82 -10.33 -13.99 -6.53
CA ASP A 82 -10.77 -12.64 -6.15
C ASP A 82 -11.15 -12.55 -4.66
N LYS A 83 -10.13 -12.58 -3.79
CA LYS A 83 -10.29 -12.52 -2.32
C LYS A 83 -9.44 -11.43 -1.65
N TYR A 84 -8.62 -10.69 -2.41
CA TYR A 84 -7.64 -9.76 -1.85
C TYR A 84 -8.09 -8.31 -1.99
N ASP A 85 -8.16 -7.59 -0.86
CA ASP A 85 -8.40 -6.14 -0.89
C ASP A 85 -7.17 -5.37 -1.41
N PHE A 86 -5.97 -5.90 -1.18
CA PHE A 86 -4.70 -5.26 -1.55
C PHE A 86 -3.73 -6.27 -2.15
N ILE A 87 -3.07 -5.89 -3.25
CA ILE A 87 -1.99 -6.69 -3.84
C ILE A 87 -0.70 -5.86 -3.91
N PHE A 88 0.38 -6.47 -3.43
CA PHE A 88 1.70 -5.84 -3.35
C PHE A 88 2.62 -6.51 -4.38
N LEU A 89 3.15 -5.71 -5.29
CA LEU A 89 4.28 -6.08 -6.15
C LEU A 89 5.56 -5.60 -5.46
N VAL A 90 6.34 -6.53 -4.91
CA VAL A 90 7.62 -6.20 -4.28
C VAL A 90 8.73 -6.53 -5.27
N LEU A 91 9.42 -5.51 -5.76
CA LEU A 91 10.53 -5.68 -6.69
C LEU A 91 11.67 -6.44 -6.02
N ASN A 92 12.31 -7.35 -6.77
CA ASN A 92 13.39 -8.19 -6.29
C ASN A 92 14.74 -7.45 -6.30
N GLU A 93 14.74 -6.25 -5.71
CA GLU A 93 15.91 -5.39 -5.59
C GLU A 93 16.38 -5.34 -4.13
N SER A 94 17.69 -5.38 -3.92
CA SER A 94 18.29 -5.23 -2.58
C SER A 94 18.23 -3.79 -2.05
N SER A 95 18.04 -2.82 -2.93
CA SER A 95 17.97 -1.39 -2.61
C SER A 95 17.19 -0.66 -3.70
N LYS A 96 16.67 0.54 -3.40
CA LYS A 96 15.93 1.34 -4.38
C LYS A 96 16.75 1.52 -5.69
N PRO A 97 16.21 1.10 -6.85
CA PRO A 97 16.82 1.37 -8.15
C PRO A 97 16.73 2.87 -8.52
N SER A 98 17.51 3.29 -9.51
CA SER A 98 17.48 4.69 -10.00
C SER A 98 16.10 5.06 -10.56
N THR A 99 15.42 4.10 -11.17
CA THR A 99 14.06 4.21 -11.69
C THR A 99 13.23 3.02 -11.18
N PRO A 100 11.97 3.22 -10.74
CA PRO A 100 11.25 4.48 -10.69
C PRO A 100 11.72 5.44 -9.59
N SER A 101 11.27 6.69 -9.62
CA SER A 101 11.71 7.75 -8.70
C SER A 101 11.19 7.57 -7.26
N TYR A 102 10.09 6.83 -7.07
CA TYR A 102 9.45 6.60 -5.78
C TYR A 102 10.02 5.38 -5.04
N TYR A 103 9.80 5.33 -3.72
CA TYR A 103 10.15 4.17 -2.87
C TYR A 103 9.02 3.14 -2.82
N GLY A 104 7.78 3.64 -2.80
CA GLY A 104 6.54 2.89 -2.90
C GLY A 104 5.54 3.71 -3.71
N LYS A 105 4.53 3.04 -4.26
CA LYS A 105 3.42 3.71 -4.92
C LYS A 105 2.17 2.86 -4.78
N LEU A 106 1.11 3.44 -4.22
CA LEU A 106 -0.25 2.90 -4.29
C LEU A 106 -1.02 3.47 -5.48
N ILE A 107 -1.79 2.62 -6.16
CA ILE A 107 -2.83 2.99 -7.11
C ILE A 107 -4.17 2.50 -6.55
N GLY A 108 -5.08 3.44 -6.27
CA GLY A 108 -6.45 3.12 -5.86
C GLY A 108 -7.23 2.46 -6.99
N VAL A 109 -7.98 1.41 -6.67
CA VAL A 109 -8.76 0.61 -7.62
C VAL A 109 -10.25 0.76 -7.36
N SER A 110 -10.67 0.59 -6.10
CA SER A 110 -12.05 0.84 -5.67
C SER A 110 -12.06 1.41 -4.25
N ASN A 111 -13.01 2.30 -3.98
CA ASN A 111 -13.19 2.88 -2.66
C ASN A 111 -14.64 3.34 -2.50
N ASP A 112 -15.32 2.81 -1.50
CA ASP A 112 -16.70 3.09 -1.11
C ASP A 112 -16.79 3.84 0.24
N ILE A 113 -15.65 4.29 0.76
CA ILE A 113 -15.56 4.98 2.04
C ILE A 113 -15.90 6.45 1.85
N GLU A 114 -16.95 6.88 2.54
CA GLU A 114 -17.38 8.27 2.56
C GLU A 114 -16.51 9.15 3.50
N GLY A 115 -16.58 10.46 3.32
CA GLY A 115 -15.91 11.42 4.21
C GLY A 115 -14.41 11.62 3.94
N LEU A 116 -13.82 10.90 2.98
CA LEU A 116 -12.43 11.10 2.55
C LEU A 116 -12.25 12.32 1.64
N GLY A 117 -13.34 12.87 1.11
CA GLY A 117 -13.31 13.90 0.07
C GLY A 117 -13.07 13.36 -1.34
N LEU A 118 -13.30 12.06 -1.55
CA LEU A 118 -13.46 11.44 -2.86
C LEU A 118 -14.92 10.99 -3.02
N ASN A 119 -15.39 10.96 -4.27
CA ASN A 119 -16.59 10.20 -4.60
C ASN A 119 -16.29 8.70 -4.53
N ALA A 120 -17.29 7.88 -4.24
CA ALA A 120 -17.15 6.45 -4.36
C ALA A 120 -16.83 6.05 -5.82
N TYR A 121 -15.95 5.08 -6.00
CA TYR A 121 -15.54 4.58 -7.31
C TYR A 121 -15.19 3.09 -7.26
N ASP A 122 -15.31 2.42 -8.40
CA ASP A 122 -14.91 1.03 -8.57
C ASP A 122 -14.42 0.78 -10.00
N ASN A 123 -13.11 0.58 -10.14
CA ASN A 123 -12.45 0.21 -11.39
C ASN A 123 -11.88 -1.22 -11.34
N SER A 124 -12.34 -2.05 -10.37
CA SER A 124 -11.81 -3.39 -10.12
C SER A 124 -11.85 -4.32 -11.33
N ALA A 125 -12.88 -4.18 -12.18
CA ALA A 125 -13.02 -4.94 -13.42
C ALA A 125 -11.86 -4.72 -14.39
N GLU A 126 -11.24 -3.54 -14.42
CA GLU A 126 -10.08 -3.26 -15.28
C GLU A 126 -8.86 -4.12 -14.88
N TYR A 127 -8.80 -4.53 -13.62
CA TYR A 127 -7.73 -5.33 -13.05
C TYR A 127 -8.03 -6.84 -13.08
N GLY A 128 -9.23 -7.26 -13.48
CA GLY A 128 -9.68 -8.66 -13.40
C GLY A 128 -10.33 -9.06 -12.07
N SER A 129 -10.55 -8.11 -11.15
CA SER A 129 -11.27 -8.33 -9.90
C SER A 129 -12.78 -8.12 -10.09
N SER A 130 -13.61 -8.82 -9.32
CA SER A 130 -15.07 -8.72 -9.29
C SER A 130 -15.57 -7.85 -8.12
N GLY A 131 -14.93 -6.70 -7.90
CA GLY A 131 -15.31 -5.73 -6.87
C GLY A 131 -14.62 -5.87 -5.51
N LYS A 132 -13.64 -6.79 -5.36
CA LYS A 132 -12.90 -6.95 -4.09
C LYS A 132 -11.69 -6.04 -3.98
N LEU A 133 -10.96 -5.85 -5.07
CA LEU A 133 -9.69 -5.14 -5.05
C LEU A 133 -9.88 -3.65 -4.73
N LYS A 134 -9.33 -3.20 -3.60
CA LYS A 134 -9.33 -1.79 -3.15
C LYS A 134 -8.15 -1.02 -3.72
N ALA A 135 -6.95 -1.60 -3.70
CA ALA A 135 -5.78 -0.98 -4.30
C ALA A 135 -4.68 -1.97 -4.67
N VAL A 136 -3.79 -1.53 -5.55
CA VAL A 136 -2.55 -2.24 -5.86
C VAL A 136 -1.36 -1.35 -5.56
N MET A 137 -0.23 -1.93 -5.17
CA MET A 137 0.96 -1.14 -4.90
C MET A 137 2.26 -1.81 -5.35
N GLN A 138 3.25 -0.98 -5.62
CA GLN A 138 4.61 -1.41 -5.89
C GLN A 138 5.55 -0.91 -4.80
N LEU A 139 6.41 -1.80 -4.30
CA LEU A 139 7.54 -1.47 -3.44
C LEU A 139 8.84 -1.74 -4.19
N THR A 140 9.77 -0.79 -4.19
CA THR A 140 10.94 -0.86 -5.08
C THR A 140 12.14 -1.63 -4.53
N ALA A 141 12.02 -2.24 -3.36
CA ALA A 141 13.04 -3.10 -2.77
C ALA A 141 12.41 -4.12 -1.82
N ILE A 142 13.06 -5.27 -1.65
CA ILE A 142 12.51 -6.39 -0.86
C ILE A 142 12.26 -6.02 0.60
N ASP A 143 13.17 -5.25 1.21
CA ASP A 143 13.08 -4.84 2.61
C ASP A 143 12.03 -3.74 2.86
N TYR A 144 11.44 -3.17 1.81
CA TYR A 144 10.47 -2.08 1.95
C TYR A 144 9.11 -2.52 2.46
N LEU A 145 8.81 -3.82 2.37
CA LEU A 145 7.65 -4.39 3.05
C LEU A 145 7.77 -4.24 4.58
N LYS A 146 8.99 -4.33 5.12
CA LYS A 146 9.25 -4.31 6.57
C LYS A 146 9.70 -2.95 7.09
N PHE A 147 10.56 -2.26 6.35
CA PHE A 147 11.24 -1.05 6.80
C PHE A 147 11.03 0.16 5.87
N GLY A 148 10.26 -0.02 4.80
CA GLY A 148 10.01 1.01 3.80
C GLY A 148 8.61 1.60 3.91
N PRO A 149 8.08 2.16 2.81
CA PRO A 149 6.84 2.91 2.81
C PRO A 149 5.58 2.03 2.81
N ALA A 150 5.65 0.70 2.97
CA ALA A 150 4.48 -0.18 2.83
C ALA A 150 3.25 0.27 3.64
N LEU A 151 3.43 0.66 4.91
CA LEU A 151 2.34 1.19 5.73
C LEU A 151 1.85 2.56 5.26
N HIS A 152 2.78 3.43 4.82
CA HIS A 152 2.45 4.75 4.26
C HIS A 152 1.62 4.60 2.99
N GLU A 153 2.05 3.76 2.05
CA GLU A 153 1.33 3.50 0.81
C GLU A 153 -0.06 2.95 1.11
N LEU A 154 -0.19 1.97 2.01
CA LEU A 154 -1.48 1.40 2.38
C LEU A 154 -2.43 2.46 2.98
N ALA A 155 -1.89 3.41 3.76
CA ALA A 155 -2.68 4.47 4.37
C ALA A 155 -3.30 5.44 3.35
N HIS A 156 -2.81 5.51 2.11
CA HIS A 156 -3.45 6.31 1.06
C HIS A 156 -4.90 5.94 0.80
N ASN A 157 -5.29 4.67 1.06
CA ASN A 157 -6.67 4.23 0.89
C ASN A 157 -7.66 4.95 1.84
N TRP A 158 -7.15 5.54 2.93
CA TRP A 158 -7.92 6.34 3.90
C TRP A 158 -7.36 7.76 4.04
N ALA A 159 -6.58 8.25 3.08
CA ALA A 159 -6.01 9.59 3.21
C ALA A 159 -7.08 10.68 3.06
N ASN A 160 -6.69 11.91 3.40
CA ASN A 160 -7.52 13.07 3.15
C ASN A 160 -7.37 13.56 1.70
N PHE A 161 -8.50 13.64 1.02
CA PHE A 161 -8.66 14.21 -0.32
C PHE A 161 -9.65 15.39 -0.34
N GLY A 162 -10.30 15.69 0.79
CA GLY A 162 -11.33 16.73 0.89
C GLY A 162 -10.78 18.14 1.07
N ILE A 163 -9.55 18.25 1.57
CA ILE A 163 -8.82 19.52 1.66
C ILE A 163 -7.43 19.38 1.05
N ILE A 164 -6.98 20.43 0.36
CA ILE A 164 -5.60 20.52 -0.12
C ILE A 164 -4.69 20.61 1.10
N THR A 165 -3.80 19.63 1.23
CA THR A 165 -2.71 19.68 2.23
C THR A 165 -1.43 20.16 1.56
N HIS A 166 -0.37 20.34 2.35
CA HIS A 166 0.91 20.79 1.83
C HIS A 166 2.03 19.85 2.29
N SER A 167 3.06 19.73 1.46
CA SER A 167 4.29 18.99 1.75
C SER A 167 5.52 19.89 1.59
N VAL A 168 6.67 19.41 2.05
CA VAL A 168 7.99 20.04 1.94
C VAL A 168 9.01 18.99 1.51
N ASP A 169 10.07 19.41 0.82
CA ASP A 169 11.07 18.48 0.27
C ASP A 169 12.05 17.92 1.31
N ALA A 170 12.22 18.61 2.44
CA ALA A 170 13.13 18.20 3.50
C ALA A 170 12.75 18.81 4.85
N PRO A 171 13.17 18.22 5.98
CA PRO A 171 13.14 18.88 7.28
C PRO A 171 14.05 20.12 7.29
N GLY A 172 13.67 21.17 8.01
CA GLY A 172 14.48 22.39 8.10
C GLY A 172 13.70 23.65 8.46
N SER A 173 14.35 24.80 8.30
CA SER A 173 13.76 26.13 8.47
C SER A 173 13.72 26.85 7.11
N ASN A 174 12.82 27.84 6.95
CA ASN A 174 12.63 28.61 5.71
C ASN A 174 12.29 27.74 4.48
N LEU A 175 11.45 26.72 4.69
CA LEU A 175 11.02 25.81 3.64
C LEU A 175 9.87 26.43 2.83
N THR A 176 9.89 26.20 1.52
CA THR A 176 8.73 26.46 0.66
C THR A 176 7.88 25.19 0.60
N SER A 177 6.63 25.29 1.01
CA SER A 177 5.68 24.19 0.87
C SER A 177 5.01 24.19 -0.51
N TYR A 178 4.55 23.04 -0.96
CA TYR A 178 3.74 22.88 -2.16
C TYR A 178 2.47 22.09 -1.86
N GLU A 179 1.43 22.30 -2.66
CA GLU A 179 0.15 21.58 -2.54
C GLU A 179 0.35 20.07 -2.71
N TYR A 180 -0.34 19.31 -1.88
CA TYR A 180 -0.22 17.86 -1.83
C TYR A 180 -1.55 17.24 -1.39
N LEU A 181 -2.17 16.47 -2.28
CA LEU A 181 -3.46 15.80 -2.05
C LEU A 181 -3.26 14.31 -1.78
N GLY A 182 -4.29 13.66 -1.23
CA GLY A 182 -4.22 12.25 -0.87
C GLY A 182 -3.26 11.97 0.28
N HIS A 183 -3.05 12.97 1.13
CA HIS A 183 -2.15 12.94 2.27
C HIS A 183 -2.80 13.68 3.44
N TRP A 184 -2.34 13.38 4.65
CA TRP A 184 -2.80 14.06 5.88
C TRP A 184 -2.06 15.38 6.16
N GLY A 185 -1.10 15.76 5.29
CA GLY A 185 -0.26 16.94 5.44
C GLY A 185 0.62 16.94 6.70
N PHE A 186 1.43 17.97 6.85
CA PHE A 186 2.07 18.28 8.12
C PHE A 186 1.27 19.36 8.84
N THR A 187 0.67 19.06 10.00
CA THR A 187 0.15 20.11 10.87
C THR A 187 1.29 20.66 11.73
N GLY A 188 1.93 21.75 11.29
CA GLY A 188 2.98 22.42 12.06
C GLY A 188 3.09 23.91 11.71
N GLY A 189 2.51 24.79 12.53
CA GLY A 189 2.63 26.24 12.41
C GLY A 189 1.86 27.00 13.50
N SER A 190 2.07 28.32 13.58
CA SER A 190 1.67 29.26 14.66
C SER A 190 0.17 29.41 14.95
N THR A 191 -0.70 28.59 14.35
CA THR A 191 -2.15 28.56 14.63
C THR A 191 -2.62 27.12 14.72
N LYS A 192 -3.67 26.88 15.51
CA LYS A 192 -4.20 25.54 15.77
C LYS A 192 -4.61 24.88 14.45
N GLY A 193 -4.01 23.73 14.13
CA GLY A 193 -4.42 22.93 12.98
C GLY A 193 -5.91 22.57 13.06
N GLN A 194 -6.56 22.49 11.90
CA GLN A 194 -8.00 22.28 11.75
C GLN A 194 -8.52 20.96 12.39
N LEU A 195 -7.61 20.04 12.72
CA LEU A 195 -7.91 18.75 13.36
C LEU A 195 -7.42 18.63 14.82
N GLY A 196 -6.97 19.72 15.43
CA GLY A 196 -6.76 19.87 16.88
C GLY A 196 -6.08 18.70 17.59
N GLY A 197 -4.77 18.77 17.78
CA GLY A 197 -4.13 17.76 18.61
C GLY A 197 -2.66 17.99 18.79
N PHE A 198 -2.28 18.92 19.67
CA PHE A 198 -1.25 18.79 20.69
C PHE A 198 -1.29 20.08 21.53
N LYS A 199 -1.35 19.96 22.86
CA LYS A 199 -1.11 21.10 23.74
C LYS A 199 0.40 21.30 23.78
N GLN A 200 0.90 22.24 22.97
CA GLN A 200 2.34 22.53 22.90
C GLN A 200 2.72 23.40 24.10
N SER A 201 3.67 22.89 24.90
CA SER A 201 4.20 23.51 26.13
C SER A 201 5.05 24.73 25.85
#